data_AF-A0AAD5P822-F1
#
_entry.id   AF-A0AAD5P822-F1
#
_cell.length_a   1.000
_cell.length_b   1.000
_cell.length_c   1.000
_cell.angle_alpha   90.00
_cell.angle_beta   90.00
_cell.angle_gamma   90.00
#
_symmetry.space_group_name_H-M   'P 1'
#
loop_
_entity.id
_entity.type
_entity.pdbx_description
1 polymer ?
#
loop_
_entity_poly.entity_id
_entity_poly.type
_entity_poly.pdbx_seq_one_letter_code
_entity_poly.pdbx_strand_id
1 'polypeptide(L)'
;MCDASALDQNEVAGKVVLCDNSSKIDVYYQMEEVERAGAYAGIFLVDISDLQPNDFIIPSLILDNASGTLVRKYVTEDSKAKDGQKKIEADEEHAAQILVLKN
;
A
#
# COMPACT_ATOMS: atom_id res chain seq x y z
N MET A 1 7.27 -5.97 3.36
CA MET A 1 6.96 -5.62 4.76
C MET A 1 7.62 -4.28 5.04
N CYS A 2 6.92 -3.34 5.69
CA CYS A 2 7.41 -1.97 5.90
C CYS A 2 7.84 -1.79 7.35
N ASP A 3 9.04 -2.26 7.67
CA ASP A 3 9.61 -2.16 9.01
C ASP A 3 10.32 -0.81 9.17
N ALA A 4 10.65 -0.43 10.42
CA ALA A 4 11.40 0.79 10.66
C ALA A 4 12.69 0.85 9.83
N SER A 5 12.86 1.91 9.06
CA SER A 5 13.97 2.13 8.12
C SER A 5 14.09 1.12 6.97
N ALA A 6 13.04 0.35 6.67
CA ALA A 6 13.03 -0.59 5.54
C ALA A 6 12.88 0.11 4.19
N LEU A 7 12.30 1.31 4.16
CA LEU A 7 12.07 2.05 2.92
C LEU A 7 13.18 3.08 2.67
N ASP A 8 13.77 3.01 1.46
CA ASP A 8 14.66 4.05 0.95
C ASP A 8 13.83 5.24 0.45
N GLN A 9 14.03 6.38 1.10
CA GLN A 9 13.36 7.64 0.77
C GLN A 9 13.56 8.05 -0.70
N ASN A 10 14.73 7.78 -1.29
CA ASN A 10 14.99 8.12 -2.69
C ASN A 10 14.20 7.25 -3.66
N GLU A 11 13.83 6.04 -3.25
CA GLU A 11 13.06 5.12 -4.08
C GLU A 11 11.56 5.36 -3.97
N VAL A 12 11.05 5.72 -2.79
CA VAL A 12 9.60 5.74 -2.51
C VAL A 12 8.99 7.15 -2.43
N ALA A 13 9.80 8.21 -2.36
CA ALA A 13 9.27 9.57 -2.22
C ALA A 13 8.23 9.90 -3.31
N GLY A 14 7.05 10.36 -2.87
CA GLY A 14 5.93 10.72 -3.73
C GLY A 14 5.22 9.55 -4.43
N LYS A 15 5.54 8.30 -4.10
CA LYS A 15 4.90 7.10 -4.67
C LYS A 15 3.89 6.48 -3.71
N VAL A 16 3.07 5.58 -4.23
CA VAL A 16 2.24 4.68 -3.42
C VAL A 16 3.06 3.44 -3.05
N VAL A 17 3.10 3.08 -1.77
CA VAL A 17 3.86 1.94 -1.27
C VAL A 17 2.92 0.82 -0.85
N LEU A 18 3.22 -0.43 -1.23
CA LEU A 18 2.52 -1.62 -0.77
C LEU A 18 3.29 -2.29 0.37
N CYS A 19 2.67 -2.39 1.54
CA CYS A 19 3.23 -2.98 2.74
C CYS A 19 2.58 -4.32 3.05
N ASP A 20 3.41 -5.35 3.16
CA ASP A 20 2.98 -6.72 3.45
C ASP A 20 2.48 -6.86 4.89
N ASN A 21 1.56 -7.81 5.08
CA ASN A 21 1.10 -8.18 6.41
C ASN A 21 2.28 -8.67 7.26
N SER A 22 2.29 -8.28 8.53
CA SER A 22 3.26 -8.68 9.52
C SER A 22 2.54 -9.15 10.77
N SER A 23 2.89 -10.33 11.27
CA SER A 23 2.44 -10.78 12.60
C SER A 23 3.25 -10.18 13.75
N LYS A 24 4.24 -9.32 13.44
CA LYS A 24 5.22 -8.79 14.41
C LYS A 24 5.15 -7.28 14.56
N ILE A 25 4.68 -6.59 13.52
CA ILE A 25 4.71 -5.14 13.43
C ILE A 25 3.31 -4.66 13.12
N ASP A 26 2.80 -3.84 14.04
CA ASP A 26 1.51 -3.19 13.92
C ASP A 26 1.42 -2.37 12.62
N VAL A 27 0.24 -2.37 12.01
CA VAL A 27 -0.03 -1.55 10.81
C VAL A 27 0.25 -0.07 11.06
N TYR A 28 0.02 0.43 12.28
CA TYR A 28 0.33 1.80 12.66
C TYR A 28 1.84 2.09 12.50
N TYR A 29 2.73 1.18 12.95
CA TYR A 29 4.18 1.36 12.77
C TYR A 29 4.61 1.24 11.31
N GLN A 30 3.93 0.41 10.51
CA GLN A 30 4.18 0.37 9.07
C GLN A 30 3.80 1.70 8.42
N MET A 31 2.73 2.33 8.89
CA MET A 31 2.24 3.62 8.41
C MET A 31 3.22 4.75 8.75
N GLU A 32 3.78 4.75 9.96
CA GLU A 32 4.84 5.69 10.37
C GLU A 32 6.08 5.55 9.47
N GLU A 33 6.48 4.33 9.10
CA GLU A 33 7.60 4.13 8.19
C GLU A 33 7.32 4.69 6.79
N VAL A 34 6.10 4.50 6.28
CA VAL A 34 5.68 5.00 4.96
C VAL A 34 5.66 6.53 4.94
N GLU A 35 5.14 7.16 5.99
CA GLU A 35 5.19 8.62 6.16
C GLU A 35 6.64 9.13 6.26
N ARG A 36 7.46 8.50 7.12
CA ARG A 36 8.87 8.85 7.33
C ARG A 36 9.67 8.79 6.02
N ALA A 37 9.39 7.80 5.17
CA ALA A 37 10.06 7.63 3.89
C ALA A 37 9.57 8.62 2.81
N GLY A 38 8.58 9.46 3.10
CA GLY A 38 8.09 10.50 2.19
C GLY A 38 7.21 9.95 1.06
N ALA A 39 6.64 8.75 1.23
CA ALA A 39 5.67 8.23 0.30
C ALA A 39 4.42 9.14 0.23
N TYR A 40 3.67 9.04 -0.88
CA TYR A 40 2.41 9.78 -1.03
C TYR A 40 1.25 9.10 -0.31
N ALA A 41 1.19 7.76 -0.39
CA ALA A 41 0.15 6.96 0.22
C ALA A 41 0.65 5.53 0.51
N GLY A 42 -0.02 4.84 1.44
CA GLY A 42 0.26 3.43 1.77
C GLY A 42 -0.90 2.49 1.43
N ILE A 43 -0.58 1.30 0.95
CA ILE A 43 -1.51 0.16 0.88
C ILE A 43 -1.01 -0.86 1.89
N PHE A 44 -1.78 -1.16 2.92
CA PHE A 44 -1.37 -2.06 4.00
C PHE A 44 -2.21 -3.34 3.96
N LEU A 45 -1.52 -4.47 3.95
CA LEU A 45 -2.18 -5.77 3.99
C LEU A 45 -2.36 -6.19 5.45
N VAL A 46 -3.61 -6.28 5.91
CA VAL A 46 -3.94 -6.59 7.31
C VAL A 46 -5.22 -7.42 7.34
N ASP A 47 -5.17 -8.59 7.96
CA ASP A 47 -6.36 -9.45 8.10
C ASP A 47 -7.31 -8.97 9.21
N ILE A 48 -6.77 -8.33 10.25
CA ILE A 48 -7.52 -7.72 11.36
C ILE A 48 -6.77 -6.46 11.80
N SER A 49 -7.42 -5.30 11.71
CA SER A 49 -6.91 -4.04 12.28
C SER A 49 -7.93 -3.46 13.26
N ASP A 50 -7.45 -2.90 14.36
CA ASP A 50 -8.21 -2.11 15.33
C ASP A 50 -8.13 -0.59 15.06
N LEU A 51 -7.55 -0.19 13.91
CA LEU A 51 -7.42 1.19 13.47
C LEU A 51 -8.77 1.92 13.45
N GLN A 52 -8.76 3.11 14.04
CA GLN A 52 -9.82 4.09 14.01
C GLN A 52 -9.52 5.18 12.98
N PRO A 53 -10.52 5.96 12.51
CA PRO A 53 -10.30 7.01 11.51
C PRO A 53 -9.21 8.04 11.87
N ASN A 54 -8.99 8.30 13.15
CA ASN A 54 -7.97 9.23 13.68
C ASN A 54 -6.56 8.63 13.74
N ASP A 55 -6.39 7.33 13.51
CA ASP A 55 -5.08 6.66 13.55
C ASP A 55 -4.35 6.77 12.20
N PHE A 56 -5.02 7.25 11.16
CA PHE A 56 -4.45 7.42 9.83
C PHE A 56 -3.67 8.74 9.72
N ILE A 57 -2.35 8.63 9.64
CA ILE A 57 -1.40 9.76 9.52
C ILE A 57 -1.01 10.08 8.07
N ILE A 58 -1.30 9.17 7.14
CA ILE A 58 -1.08 9.33 5.70
C ILE A 58 -2.28 8.75 4.92
N PRO A 59 -2.61 9.25 3.71
CA PRO A 59 -3.56 8.58 2.84
C PRO A 59 -3.27 7.09 2.72
N SER A 60 -4.26 6.26 3.03
CA SER A 60 -4.06 4.82 3.21
C SER A 60 -5.22 4.00 2.65
N LEU A 61 -4.89 2.82 2.13
CA LEU A 61 -5.84 1.77 1.79
C LEU A 61 -5.50 0.50 2.59
N ILE A 62 -6.44 -0.01 3.36
CA ILE A 62 -6.30 -1.28 4.07
C ILE A 62 -6.97 -2.38 3.26
N LEU A 63 -6.25 -3.48 3.03
CA LEU A 63 -6.74 -4.66 2.32
C LEU A 63 -6.50 -5.90 3.17
N ASP A 64 -7.41 -6.87 3.10
CA ASP A 64 -7.10 -8.22 3.61
C ASP A 64 -5.98 -8.89 2.80
N ASN A 65 -5.36 -9.96 3.33
CA ASN A 65 -4.27 -10.63 2.62
C ASN A 65 -4.70 -11.22 1.27
N ALA A 66 -5.96 -11.64 1.14
CA ALA A 66 -6.48 -12.24 -0.07
C ALA A 66 -6.48 -11.21 -1.22
N SER A 67 -7.10 -10.05 -0.99
CA SER A 67 -7.15 -8.93 -1.93
C SER A 67 -5.77 -8.34 -2.16
N GLY A 68 -4.99 -8.22 -1.09
CA GLY A 68 -3.61 -7.75 -1.13
C GLY A 68 -2.68 -8.60 -2.00
N THR A 69 -2.86 -9.92 -1.97
CA THR A 69 -2.09 -10.84 -2.82
C THR A 69 -2.41 -10.61 -4.30
N LEU A 70 -3.65 -10.30 -4.65
CA LEU A 70 -4.04 -9.96 -6.02
C LEU A 70 -3.42 -8.64 -6.47
N VAL A 71 -3.45 -7.60 -5.61
CA VAL A 71 -2.78 -6.32 -5.88
C VAL A 71 -1.28 -6.51 -6.04
N ARG A 72 -0.62 -7.25 -5.13
CA ARG A 72 0.81 -7.57 -5.25
C ARG A 72 1.10 -8.24 -6.58
N LYS A 73 0.34 -9.27 -6.93
CA LYS A 73 0.49 -10.02 -8.19
C LYS A 73 0.36 -9.10 -9.40
N TYR A 74 -0.63 -8.21 -9.40
CA TYR A 74 -0.80 -7.22 -10.46
C TYR A 74 0.41 -6.29 -10.59
N VAL A 75 0.94 -5.79 -9.47
CA VAL A 75 2.10 -4.89 -9.48
C VAL A 75 3.37 -5.62 -9.92
N THR A 76 3.60 -6.87 -9.48
CA THR A 76 4.84 -7.64 -9.71
C THR A 76 4.88 -8.49 -10.98
N GLU A 77 3.76 -9.01 -11.50
CA GLU A 77 3.77 -9.86 -12.70
C GLU A 77 3.87 -9.04 -13.98
N ASP A 78 3.23 -7.87 -14.02
CA ASP A 78 3.34 -6.96 -15.17
C ASP A 78 4.59 -6.05 -15.09
N SER A 79 5.38 -6.07 -14.00
CA SER A 79 6.65 -5.30 -13.94
C SER A 79 7.78 -5.95 -14.76
N LYS A 80 7.54 -7.15 -15.33
CA LYS A 80 8.37 -7.70 -16.41
C LYS A 80 8.14 -6.99 -17.75
N ALA A 81 7.10 -6.17 -17.87
CA ALA A 81 6.90 -5.27 -19.00
C ALA A 81 7.43 -3.87 -18.63
N LYS A 82 8.54 -3.52 -19.26
CA LYS A 82 9.27 -2.24 -19.27
C LYS A 82 8.48 -1.00 -18.76
N ASP A 83 9.03 -0.35 -17.75
CA ASP A 83 8.96 1.11 -17.49
C ASP A 83 7.56 1.78 -17.42
N GLY A 84 6.48 1.01 -17.27
CA GLY A 84 5.12 1.53 -17.17
C GLY A 84 4.75 1.90 -15.75
N GLN A 85 4.43 3.17 -15.50
CA GLN A 85 3.69 3.59 -14.30
C GLN A 85 2.31 2.91 -14.32
N LYS A 86 1.96 2.19 -13.24
CA LYS A 86 0.62 1.61 -13.06
C LYS A 86 -0.18 2.48 -12.09
N LYS A 87 -1.36 2.90 -12.50
CA LYS A 87 -2.25 3.73 -11.69
C LYS A 87 -3.18 2.83 -10.87
N ILE A 88 -3.25 3.09 -9.57
CA ILE A 88 -4.24 2.52 -8.66
C ILE A 88 -5.18 3.68 -8.33
N GLU A 89 -6.44 3.62 -8.79
CA GLU A 89 -7.47 4.59 -8.45
C GLU A 89 -8.47 3.96 -7.47
N ALA A 90 -8.84 4.71 -6.43
CA ALA A 90 -9.88 4.33 -5.48
C ALA A 90 -11.16 5.10 -5.83
N ASP A 91 -12.29 4.40 -5.94
CA ASP A 91 -13.61 5.00 -6.15
C ASP A 91 -14.35 5.14 -4.80
N GLU A 92 -14.94 6.32 -4.59
CA GLU A 92 -15.74 6.67 -3.42
C GLU A 92 -17.07 5.89 -3.51
N GLU A 93 -17.37 5.03 -2.53
CA GLU A 93 -18.73 4.66 -2.05
C GLU A 93 -18.85 3.17 -1.63
N HIS A 94 -17.94 2.68 -0.77
CA HIS A 94 -18.12 1.51 0.12
C HIS A 94 -17.52 0.14 -0.27
N ALA A 95 -16.78 0.01 -1.37
CA ALA A 95 -15.84 -1.11 -1.54
C ALA A 95 -14.83 -0.76 -2.63
N ALA A 96 -13.53 -0.88 -2.32
CA ALA A 96 -12.49 -0.72 -3.33
C ALA A 96 -12.64 -1.80 -4.41
N GLN A 97 -13.24 -1.45 -5.55
CA GLN A 97 -13.14 -2.26 -6.76
C GLN A 97 -11.96 -1.76 -7.60
N ILE A 98 -11.02 -2.67 -7.84
CA ILE A 98 -9.83 -2.45 -8.67
C ILE A 98 -10.28 -2.36 -10.13
N LEU A 99 -10.35 -1.16 -10.71
CA LEU A 99 -10.59 -0.98 -12.13
C LEU A 99 -9.28 -0.72 -12.87
N VAL A 100 -8.86 -1.66 -13.74
CA VAL A 100 -7.67 -1.52 -14.59
C VAL A 100 -8.09 -0.86 -15.91
N LEU A 101 -7.71 0.41 -16.12
CA LEU A 101 -7.81 1.03 -17.43
C LEU A 101 -6.53 0.75 -18.24
N LYS A 102 -6.69 0.09 -19.38
CA LYS A 102 -5.64 -0.03 -20.41
C LYS A 102 -5.75 1.19 -21.32
N ASN A 103 -4.64 1.89 -21.53
CA ASN A 103 -4.49 2.79 -22.69
C ASN A 103 -4.01 1.99 -23.90
#